data_AF-A0A962M0I3-F1
#
_entry.id   AF-A0A962M0I3-F1
#
_cell.length_a   1.000
_cell.length_b   1.000
_cell.length_c   1.000
_cell.angle_alpha   90.00
_cell.angle_beta   90.00
_cell.angle_gamma   90.00
#
_symmetry.space_group_name_H-M   'P 1'
#
loop_
_entity.id
_entity.type
_entity.pdbx_description
1 polymer ?
#
loop_
_entity_poly.entity_id
_entity_poly.type
_entity_poly.pdbx_seq_one_letter_code
_entity_poly.pdbx_strand_id
1 'polypeptide(L)'
;MQADRLKNRQALLYGLAAVLLWSTVATAFKLALRELDVLQLVAYSVCFSTLALFLMLWRQGRLALLAQYARATPGYFLLMGLVNPCLYYLVLLRAYDLLPAQQAQAINYTWAISLAVLAVPLLGHKLQRRDLLALAMGYCGVLVIATRGQVLELQFDSIEG
;
A
#
# COMPACT_ATOMS: atom_id res chain seq x y z
N MET A 1 18.93 0.70 -27.28
CA MET A 1 19.07 -0.63 -26.62
C MET A 1 19.84 -0.61 -25.28
N GLN A 2 20.93 0.16 -25.11
CA GLN A 2 21.59 0.33 -23.78
C GLN A 2 20.81 1.26 -22.82
N ALA A 3 20.18 2.33 -23.35
CA ALA A 3 19.38 3.26 -22.56
C ALA A 3 18.16 2.61 -21.88
N ASP A 4 17.51 1.64 -22.56
CA ASP A 4 16.36 0.92 -21.99
C ASP A 4 16.77 -0.02 -20.85
N ARG A 5 17.96 -0.63 -20.92
CA ARG A 5 18.49 -1.46 -19.83
C ARG A 5 18.82 -0.64 -18.59
N LEU A 6 19.37 0.57 -18.75
CA LEU A 6 19.67 1.46 -17.62
C LEU A 6 18.39 1.97 -16.96
N LYS A 7 17.36 2.35 -17.75
CA LYS A 7 16.03 2.71 -17.23
C LYS A 7 15.37 1.55 -16.50
N ASN A 8 15.46 0.32 -17.03
CA ASN A 8 14.94 -0.86 -16.33
C ASN A 8 15.68 -1.14 -15.01
N ARG A 9 17.01 -0.96 -14.97
CA ARG A 9 17.79 -1.14 -13.74
C ARG A 9 17.44 -0.08 -12.69
N GLN A 10 17.26 1.18 -13.11
CA GLN A 10 16.79 2.25 -12.22
C GLN A 10 15.37 1.99 -11.71
N ALA A 11 14.46 1.56 -12.59
CA ALA A 11 13.11 1.19 -12.20
C ALA A 11 13.10 0.02 -11.20
N LEU A 12 13.94 -1.00 -11.40
CA LEU A 12 14.11 -2.11 -10.47
C LEU A 12 14.67 -1.64 -9.12
N LEU A 13 15.67 -0.75 -9.10
CA LEU A 13 16.23 -0.20 -7.87
C LEU A 13 15.19 0.62 -7.10
N TYR A 14 14.41 1.46 -7.78
CA TYR A 14 13.32 2.21 -7.15
C TYR A 14 12.22 1.27 -6.63
N GLY A 15 11.87 0.22 -7.38
CA GLY A 15 10.92 -0.79 -6.93
C GLY A 15 11.41 -1.53 -5.67
N LEU A 16 12.66 -1.97 -5.64
CA LEU A 16 13.26 -2.60 -4.46
C LEU A 16 13.30 -1.66 -3.26
N ALA A 17 13.69 -0.39 -3.46
CA ALA A 17 13.68 0.61 -2.41
C ALA A 17 12.26 0.84 -1.86
N ALA A 18 11.26 0.91 -2.74
CA ALA A 18 9.86 1.02 -2.33
C ALA A 18 9.39 -0.18 -1.51
N VAL A 19 9.76 -1.41 -1.90
CA VAL A 19 9.44 -2.64 -1.15
C VAL A 19 10.11 -2.66 0.22
N LEU A 20 11.38 -2.24 0.31
CA LEU A 20 12.10 -2.14 1.58
C LEU A 20 11.44 -1.11 2.52
N LEU A 21 11.09 0.06 2.00
CA LEU A 21 10.37 1.08 2.77
C LEU A 21 8.99 0.58 3.20
N TRP A 22 8.28 -0.16 2.35
CA TRP A 22 6.97 -0.70 2.71
C TRP A 22 7.06 -1.80 3.78
N SER A 23 8.14 -2.58 3.79
CA SER A 23 8.39 -3.58 4.83
C SER A 23 8.62 -2.96 6.22
N THR A 24 9.17 -1.75 6.30
CA THR A 24 9.39 -1.05 7.59
C THR A 24 8.16 -0.29 8.08
N VAL A 25 7.23 0.03 7.17
CA VAL A 25 5.99 0.75 7.48
C VAL A 25 5.14 0.01 8.51
N ALA A 26 5.04 -1.33 8.44
CA ALA A 26 4.27 -2.11 9.43
C ALA A 26 4.83 -1.97 10.86
N THR A 27 6.16 -1.98 11.00
CA THR A 27 6.83 -1.77 12.30
C THR A 27 6.67 -0.33 12.79
N ALA A 28 6.81 0.64 11.90
CA ALA A 28 6.60 2.05 12.22
C ALA A 28 5.16 2.33 12.65
N PHE A 29 4.16 1.76 11.94
CA PHE A 29 2.75 1.82 12.33
C PHE A 29 2.53 1.24 13.71
N LYS A 30 3.05 0.04 13.99
CA LYS A 30 2.91 -0.60 15.30
C LYS A 30 3.50 0.23 16.44
N LEU A 31 4.65 0.88 16.21
CA LEU A 31 5.27 1.74 17.22
C LEU A 31 4.49 3.04 17.41
N ALA A 32 4.08 3.68 16.31
CA ALA A 32 3.33 4.93 16.34
C ALA A 32 1.95 4.75 16.98
N LEU A 33 1.27 3.63 16.72
CA LEU A 33 -0.05 3.31 17.30
C LEU A 33 -0.02 3.03 18.81
N ARG A 34 1.16 3.00 19.45
CA ARG A 34 1.25 2.97 20.92
C ARG A 34 0.97 4.33 21.56
N GLU A 35 1.29 5.40 20.82
CA GLU A 35 1.25 6.78 21.32
C GLU A 35 0.21 7.63 20.57
N LEU A 36 -0.18 7.23 19.36
CA LEU A 36 -1.08 7.96 18.47
C LEU A 36 -2.25 7.10 18.04
N ASP A 37 -3.42 7.71 17.91
CA ASP A 37 -4.54 7.07 17.22
C ASP A 37 -4.28 6.99 15.70
N VAL A 38 -4.91 6.02 15.02
CA VAL A 38 -4.75 5.81 13.57
C VAL A 38 -5.10 7.08 12.79
N LEU A 39 -6.15 7.81 13.19
CA LEU A 39 -6.54 9.06 12.52
C LEU A 39 -5.45 10.13 12.63
N GLN A 40 -4.86 10.29 13.83
CA GLN A 40 -3.77 11.23 14.05
C GLN A 40 -2.54 10.85 13.23
N LEU A 41 -2.19 9.57 13.22
CA LEU A 41 -1.05 9.05 12.47
C LEU A 41 -1.21 9.26 10.96
N VAL A 42 -2.40 8.98 10.42
CA VAL A 42 -2.71 9.20 9.00
C VAL A 42 -2.71 10.70 8.69
N ALA A 43 -3.29 11.53 9.55
CA ALA A 43 -3.29 12.99 9.38
C ALA A 43 -1.85 13.55 9.32
N TYR A 44 -0.98 13.18 10.27
CA TYR A 44 0.42 13.58 10.25
C TYR A 44 1.16 13.07 9.02
N SER A 45 0.89 11.82 8.61
CA SER A 45 1.50 11.23 7.41
C SER A 45 1.10 11.99 6.14
N VAL A 46 -0.18 12.30 5.96
CA VAL A 46 -0.69 13.06 4.81
C VAL A 46 -0.16 14.49 4.80
N CYS A 47 -0.12 15.15 5.95
CA CYS A 47 0.47 16.48 6.09
C CYS A 47 1.95 16.48 5.71
N PHE A 48 2.73 15.52 6.22
CA PHE A 48 4.15 15.40 5.91
C PHE A 48 4.38 15.09 4.43
N SER A 49 3.63 14.15 3.85
CA SER A 49 3.73 13.84 2.42
C SER A 49 3.35 15.04 1.55
N THR A 50 2.29 15.77 1.91
CA THR A 50 1.88 16.99 1.20
C THR A 50 2.98 18.03 1.24
N LEU A 51 3.58 18.28 2.40
CA LEU A 51 4.66 19.23 2.57
C LEU A 51 5.92 18.81 1.81
N ALA A 52 6.31 17.52 1.87
CA ALA A 52 7.46 17.00 1.16
C ALA A 52 7.30 17.12 -0.37
N LEU A 53 6.14 16.73 -0.91
CA LEU A 53 5.83 16.86 -2.34
C LEU A 53 5.73 18.32 -2.77
N PHE A 54 5.17 19.18 -1.93
CA PHE A 54 5.10 20.62 -2.17
C PHE A 54 6.49 21.25 -2.24
N LEU A 55 7.39 20.94 -1.30
CA LEU A 55 8.78 21.39 -1.31
C LEU A 55 9.54 20.88 -2.55
N MET A 56 9.29 19.63 -2.96
CA MET A 56 9.87 19.07 -4.18
C MET A 56 9.40 19.82 -5.43
N LEU A 57 8.10 20.08 -5.57
CA LEU A 57 7.54 20.86 -6.68
C LEU A 57 8.03 22.31 -6.68
N TRP A 58 8.18 22.91 -5.50
CA TRP A 58 8.74 24.24 -5.35
C TRP A 58 10.19 24.30 -5.84
N ARG A 59 11.04 23.36 -5.40
CA ARG A 59 12.44 23.27 -5.88
C ARG A 59 12.54 22.99 -7.39
N GLN A 60 11.56 22.30 -7.97
CA GLN A 60 11.51 22.06 -9.42
C GLN A 60 10.93 23.25 -10.22
N GLY A 61 10.42 24.30 -9.57
CA GLY A 61 9.77 25.44 -10.24
C GLY A 61 8.44 25.09 -10.92
N ARG A 62 7.83 23.95 -10.57
CA ARG A 62 6.65 23.37 -11.26
C ARG A 62 5.32 23.67 -10.56
N LEU A 63 5.28 24.66 -9.67
CA LEU A 63 4.07 25.03 -8.92
C LEU A 63 2.92 25.47 -9.84
N ALA A 64 3.22 26.06 -11.00
CA ALA A 64 2.22 26.43 -11.99
C ALA A 64 1.43 25.21 -12.52
N LEU A 65 2.09 24.05 -12.65
CA LEU A 65 1.42 22.82 -13.07
C LEU A 65 0.41 22.34 -12.02
N LEU A 66 0.75 22.46 -10.73
CA LEU A 66 -0.18 22.12 -9.65
C LEU A 66 -1.48 22.94 -9.76
N ALA A 67 -1.35 24.26 -9.96
CA ALA A 67 -2.51 25.14 -10.11
C ALA A 67 -3.33 24.83 -11.37
N GLN A 68 -2.66 24.47 -12.47
CA GLN A 68 -3.32 24.07 -13.71
C GLN A 68 -4.11 22.77 -13.55
N TYR A 69 -3.50 21.72 -13.00
CA TYR A 69 -4.16 20.44 -12.77
C TYR A 69 -5.29 20.52 -11.74
N ALA A 70 -5.07 21.27 -10.65
CA ALA A 70 -6.08 21.49 -9.62
C ALA A 70 -7.34 22.17 -10.18
N ARG A 71 -7.17 23.11 -11.13
CA ARG A 71 -8.31 23.76 -11.83
C ARG A 71 -8.94 22.87 -12.90
N ALA A 72 -8.14 22.04 -13.58
CA ALA A 72 -8.63 21.19 -14.64
C ALA A 72 -9.49 20.02 -14.12
N THR A 73 -9.18 19.47 -12.94
CA THR A 73 -9.83 18.26 -12.42
C THR A 73 -10.04 18.27 -10.89
N PRO A 74 -10.68 19.31 -10.32
CA PRO A 74 -10.84 19.43 -8.86
C PRO A 74 -11.63 18.25 -8.25
N GLY A 75 -12.70 17.81 -8.94
CA GLY A 75 -13.53 16.70 -8.46
C GLY A 75 -12.80 15.35 -8.39
N TYR A 76 -11.82 15.12 -9.28
CA TYR A 76 -11.03 13.89 -9.28
C TYR A 76 -10.09 13.82 -8.08
N PHE A 77 -9.40 14.91 -7.75
CA PHE A 77 -8.53 14.96 -6.56
C PHE A 77 -9.33 14.81 -5.27
N LEU A 78 -10.51 15.43 -5.21
CA LEU A 78 -11.39 15.36 -4.05
C LEU A 78 -11.97 13.94 -3.87
N LEU A 79 -12.37 13.29 -4.98
CA LEU A 79 -12.80 11.89 -4.96
C LEU A 79 -11.66 10.95 -4.56
N MET A 80 -10.45 11.16 -5.10
CA MET A 80 -9.27 10.36 -4.74
C MET A 80 -8.94 10.49 -3.26
N GLY A 81 -8.90 11.72 -2.71
CA GLY A 81 -8.70 11.95 -1.28
C GLY A 81 -9.81 11.36 -0.39
N LEU A 82 -11.06 11.41 -0.86
CA LEU A 82 -12.18 10.80 -0.15
C LEU A 82 -12.07 9.28 -0.12
N VAL A 83 -11.71 8.63 -1.23
CA VAL A 83 -11.56 7.16 -1.30
C VAL A 83 -10.30 6.71 -0.54
N ASN A 84 -9.18 7.40 -0.73
CA ASN A 84 -7.92 7.16 -0.06
C ASN A 84 -7.21 8.51 0.19
N PRO A 85 -7.08 8.97 1.45
CA PRO A 85 -7.07 8.17 2.66
C PRO A 85 -8.42 7.99 3.38
N CYS A 86 -9.41 8.87 3.19
CA CYS A 86 -10.51 8.95 4.15
C CYS A 86 -11.32 7.65 4.29
N LEU A 87 -11.96 7.18 3.21
CA LEU A 87 -12.84 6.00 3.27
C LEU A 87 -12.05 4.73 3.59
N TYR A 88 -10.91 4.54 2.92
CA TYR A 88 -10.04 3.39 3.13
C TYR A 88 -9.59 3.27 4.59
N TYR A 89 -9.06 4.34 5.19
CA TYR A 89 -8.58 4.28 6.58
C TYR A 89 -9.72 4.25 7.60
N LEU A 90 -10.91 4.79 7.29
CA LEU A 90 -12.10 4.63 8.16
C LEU A 90 -12.59 3.17 8.21
N VAL A 91 -12.65 2.50 7.06
CA VAL A 91 -12.98 1.06 7.01
C VAL A 91 -11.90 0.24 7.69
N LEU A 92 -10.63 0.58 7.46
CA LEU A 92 -9.48 -0.08 8.07
C LEU A 92 -9.51 0.05 9.60
N LEU A 93 -9.78 1.25 10.12
CA LEU A 93 -9.96 1.52 11.55
C LEU A 93 -11.06 0.66 12.15
N ARG A 94 -12.22 0.63 11.50
CA ARG A 94 -13.34 -0.21 11.96
C ARG A 94 -12.96 -1.69 11.97
N ALA A 95 -12.10 -2.14 11.05
CA ALA A 95 -11.58 -3.50 11.04
C ALA A 95 -10.52 -3.73 12.14
N TYR A 96 -9.63 -2.76 12.42
CA TYR A 96 -8.64 -2.87 13.50
C TYR A 96 -9.27 -2.85 14.90
N ASP A 97 -10.39 -2.14 15.10
CA ASP A 97 -11.14 -2.19 16.35
C ASP A 97 -11.81 -3.56 16.59
N LEU A 98 -12.09 -4.29 15.50
CA LEU A 98 -12.82 -5.56 15.52
C LEU A 98 -11.90 -6.78 15.41
N LEU A 99 -10.72 -6.64 14.81
CA LEU A 99 -9.79 -7.73 14.53
C LEU A 99 -8.37 -7.40 15.04
N PRO A 100 -7.64 -8.37 15.61
CA PRO A 100 -6.24 -8.22 15.94
C PRO A 100 -5.40 -7.71 14.75
N ALA A 101 -4.41 -6.87 15.03
CA ALA A 101 -3.60 -6.22 14.00
C ALA A 101 -2.96 -7.18 12.98
N GLN A 102 -2.67 -8.42 13.38
CA GLN A 102 -2.15 -9.48 12.50
C GLN A 102 -3.19 -9.92 11.44
N GLN A 103 -4.47 -10.02 11.81
CA GLN A 103 -5.54 -10.39 10.88
C GLN A 103 -5.80 -9.27 9.87
N ALA A 104 -5.81 -8.01 10.33
CA ALA A 104 -5.93 -6.85 9.46
C ALA A 104 -4.76 -6.75 8.46
N GLN A 105 -3.54 -7.08 8.87
CA GLN A 105 -2.37 -7.15 7.97
C GLN A 105 -2.52 -8.27 6.92
N ALA A 106 -2.98 -9.46 7.32
CA ALA A 106 -3.24 -10.56 6.38
C ALA A 106 -4.27 -10.16 5.30
N ILE A 107 -5.35 -9.47 5.71
CA ILE A 107 -6.35 -8.90 4.79
C ILE A 107 -5.72 -7.81 3.91
N ASN A 108 -4.86 -6.96 4.46
CA ASN A 108 -4.19 -5.91 3.67
C ASN A 108 -3.39 -6.48 2.49
N TYR A 109 -2.66 -7.58 2.73
CA TYR A 109 -1.87 -8.24 1.69
C TYR A 109 -2.70 -8.88 0.57
N THR A 110 -4.01 -9.11 0.77
CA THR A 110 -4.87 -9.61 -0.31
C THR A 110 -5.07 -8.58 -1.41
N TRP A 111 -4.84 -7.28 -1.15
CA TRP A 111 -4.92 -6.24 -2.18
C TRP A 111 -3.98 -6.49 -3.36
N ALA A 112 -2.77 -7.00 -3.13
CA ALA A 112 -1.83 -7.32 -4.21
C ALA A 112 -2.38 -8.40 -5.16
N ILE A 113 -3.09 -9.38 -4.60
CA ILE A 113 -3.75 -10.45 -5.36
C ILE A 113 -4.94 -9.89 -6.11
N SER A 114 -5.77 -9.08 -5.45
CA SER A 114 -6.90 -8.41 -6.10
C SER A 114 -6.43 -7.55 -7.28
N LEU A 115 -5.32 -6.82 -7.14
CA LEU A 115 -4.75 -6.03 -8.21
C LEU A 115 -4.21 -6.91 -9.35
N ALA A 116 -3.54 -8.03 -9.03
CA ALA A 116 -3.05 -8.98 -10.03
C ALA A 116 -4.21 -9.61 -10.83
N VAL A 117 -5.31 -9.95 -10.15
CA VAL A 117 -6.53 -10.47 -10.78
C VAL A 117 -7.21 -9.41 -11.62
N LEU A 118 -7.34 -8.17 -11.13
CA LEU A 118 -7.93 -7.05 -11.87
C LEU A 118 -7.06 -6.59 -13.05
N ALA A 119 -5.74 -6.77 -13.00
CA ALA A 119 -4.84 -6.46 -14.10
C ALA A 119 -5.13 -7.31 -15.36
N VAL A 120 -5.71 -8.50 -15.20
CA VAL A 120 -6.07 -9.40 -16.33
C VAL A 120 -7.16 -8.79 -17.21
N PRO A 121 -8.35 -8.45 -16.69
CA PRO A 121 -9.39 -7.81 -17.49
C PRO A 121 -9.10 -6.35 -17.79
N LEU A 122 -8.45 -5.60 -16.88
CA LEU A 122 -8.31 -4.15 -17.01
C LEU A 122 -7.12 -3.72 -17.87
N LEU A 123 -6.01 -4.47 -17.83
CA LEU A 123 -4.77 -4.14 -18.54
C LEU A 123 -4.52 -5.03 -19.78
N GLY A 124 -5.32 -6.08 -19.98
CA GLY A 124 -5.18 -7.03 -21.09
C GLY A 124 -3.87 -7.84 -21.06
N HIS A 125 -3.13 -7.82 -19.94
CA HIS A 125 -1.91 -8.60 -19.78
C HIS A 125 -2.25 -10.08 -19.62
N LYS A 126 -1.80 -10.90 -20.58
CA LYS A 126 -1.84 -12.36 -20.44
C LYS A 126 -0.79 -12.76 -19.40
N LEU A 127 -1.19 -13.07 -18.17
CA LEU A 127 -0.27 -13.67 -17.20
C LEU A 127 0.33 -14.93 -17.81
N GLN A 128 1.65 -14.96 -17.96
CA GLN A 128 2.33 -16.20 -18.31
C GLN A 128 2.29 -17.16 -17.13
N ARG A 129 2.42 -18.47 -17.40
CA ARG A 129 2.46 -19.50 -16.34
C ARG A 129 3.55 -19.22 -15.29
N ARG A 130 4.62 -18.51 -15.68
CA ARG A 130 5.69 -18.07 -14.79
C ARG A 130 5.24 -16.99 -13.79
N ASP A 131 4.40 -16.05 -14.22
CA ASP A 131 3.84 -15.01 -13.35
C ASP A 131 2.88 -15.62 -12.33
N LEU A 132 2.09 -16.61 -12.76
CA LEU A 132 1.23 -17.41 -11.89
C LEU A 132 2.02 -18.19 -10.83
N LEU A 133 3.13 -18.83 -11.21
CA LEU A 133 4.01 -19.53 -10.26
C LEU A 133 4.72 -18.55 -9.31
N ALA A 134 5.16 -17.39 -9.80
CA ALA A 134 5.75 -16.34 -8.96
C ALA A 134 4.72 -15.77 -7.97
N LEU A 135 3.48 -15.55 -8.41
CA LEU A 135 2.38 -15.09 -7.56
C LEU A 135 2.03 -16.15 -6.50
N ALA A 136 1.95 -17.43 -6.88
CA ALA A 136 1.70 -18.54 -5.96
C ALA A 136 2.81 -18.67 -4.92
N MET A 137 4.09 -18.63 -5.33
CA MET A 137 5.22 -18.64 -4.38
C MET A 137 5.23 -17.41 -3.47
N GLY A 138 4.93 -16.22 -4.02
CA GLY A 138 4.82 -14.98 -3.25
C GLY A 138 3.70 -15.05 -2.22
N TYR A 139 2.54 -15.58 -2.59
CA TYR A 139 1.41 -15.74 -1.69
C TYR A 139 1.69 -16.78 -0.59
N CYS A 140 2.33 -17.90 -0.92
CA CYS A 140 2.79 -18.86 0.08
C CYS A 140 3.75 -18.21 1.09
N GLY A 141 4.68 -17.37 0.63
CA GLY A 141 5.56 -16.61 1.52
C GLY A 141 4.80 -15.66 2.44
N VAL A 142 3.84 -14.91 1.89
CA VAL A 142 2.96 -14.03 2.68
C VAL A 142 2.14 -14.81 3.70
N LEU A 143 1.58 -15.97 3.32
CA LEU A 143 0.85 -16.85 4.22
C LEU A 143 1.72 -17.36 5.37
N VAL A 144 2.95 -17.80 5.09
CA VAL A 144 3.90 -18.26 6.12
C VAL A 144 4.28 -17.12 7.08
N ILE A 145 4.44 -15.90 6.57
CA ILE A 145 4.70 -14.71 7.40
C ILE A 145 3.47 -14.35 8.24
N ALA A 146 2.27 -14.37 7.64
CA ALA A 146 1.02 -14.05 8.32
C ALA A 146 0.70 -15.07 9.43
N THR A 147 1.03 -16.34 9.22
CA THR A 147 0.90 -17.39 10.24
C THR A 147 2.07 -17.44 11.22
N ARG A 148 3.07 -16.53 11.11
CA ARG A 148 4.28 -16.50 11.97
C ARG A 148 5.04 -17.83 12.04
N GLY A 149 4.92 -18.69 11.03
CA GLY A 149 5.48 -20.05 11.05
C GLY A 149 4.63 -21.10 11.78
N GLN A 150 3.48 -20.73 12.36
CA GLN A 150 2.46 -21.66 12.89
C GLN A 150 1.47 -22.05 11.79
N VAL A 151 1.96 -22.73 10.75
CA VAL A 151 1.14 -23.20 9.61
C VAL A 151 0.13 -24.30 10.00
N LEU A 152 0.21 -24.80 11.24
CA LEU A 152 -0.55 -25.94 11.76
C LEU A 152 -1.36 -25.65 13.03
N GLU A 153 -1.45 -24.39 13.50
CA GLU A 153 -2.41 -24.01 14.54
C GLU A 153 -3.55 -23.22 13.90
N LEU A 154 -4.45 -23.96 13.25
CA LEU A 154 -5.83 -23.53 13.01
C LEU A 154 -6.60 -23.53 14.35
N GLN A 155 -6.13 -22.74 15.33
CA GLN A 155 -6.99 -22.35 16.44
C GLN A 155 -7.68 -21.06 16.05
N PHE A 156 -8.87 -21.22 15.45
CA PHE A 156 -9.89 -20.20 15.57
C PHE A 156 -10.25 -20.13 17.05
N ASP A 157 -9.61 -19.23 17.79
CA ASP A 157 -10.19 -18.78 19.05
C ASP A 157 -11.45 -17.98 18.68
N SER A 158 -12.53 -18.74 18.46
CA SER A 158 -13.88 -18.23 18.66
C SER A 158 -13.93 -17.74 20.10
N ILE A 159 -14.20 -16.45 20.25
CA ILE A 159 -14.59 -15.85 21.52
C ILE A 159 -15.89 -16.57 21.95
N GLU A 160 -15.76 -17.58 22.79
CA GLU A 160 -16.81 -17.93 23.74
C GLU A 160 -16.43 -17.30 25.07
N GLY A 161 -17.13 -16.20 25.41
CA GLY A 161 -17.00 -15.49 26.68
C GLY A 161 -17.07 -13.98 26.52
#